data_AF-A0A1I2URX5-F1
#
_entry.id   AF-A0A1I2URX5-F1
#
_cell.length_a   1.000
_cell.length_b   1.000
_cell.length_c   1.000
_cell.angle_alpha   90.00
_cell.angle_beta   90.00
_cell.angle_gamma   90.00
#
_symmetry.space_group_name_H-M   'P 1'
#
loop_
_entity.id
_entity.type
_entity.pdbx_description
1 polymer ?
#
loop_
_entity_poly.entity_id
_entity_poly.type
_entity_poly.pdbx_seq_one_letter_code
_entity_poly.pdbx_strand_id
1 'polypeptide(L)'
;MAEDVAGKFLAAWEVFSRTCGQFIAPEPTYQAWFAHYLISQFGIDRVAREPMVKKQSFADSAWKSLVAGNHVRLDAVIMKRPGIHLPHYASRIDRSPDGTGLQRLHGMAVISELKVTATQGDGQDHTEVARDAYKLSMLLDELARKPEASVPLAYLCILDNHPTKKYRIESLNRHFDHVPHHPRLKIMLHDVQPMERRPTLPQPTDTIS
;
A
#
# COMPACT_ATOMS: atom_id res chain seq x y z
N MET A 1 -0.34 -24.79 13.28
CA MET A 1 0.71 -24.21 12.42
C MET A 1 0.51 -22.71 12.41
N ALA A 2 1.58 -21.91 12.51
CA ALA A 2 1.46 -20.46 12.37
C ALA A 2 1.00 -20.11 10.94
N GLU A 3 0.09 -19.13 10.81
CA GLU A 3 -0.38 -18.65 9.51
C GLU A 3 0.79 -18.04 8.72
N ASP A 4 0.96 -18.45 7.46
CA ASP A 4 1.92 -17.82 6.53
C ASP A 4 1.34 -16.51 5.96
N VAL A 5 1.45 -15.45 6.76
CA VAL A 5 0.99 -14.10 6.38
C VAL A 5 1.73 -13.57 5.15
N ALA A 6 3.03 -13.86 5.02
CA ALA A 6 3.83 -13.37 3.91
C ALA A 6 3.40 -14.05 2.60
N GLY A 7 3.29 -15.38 2.59
CA GLY A 7 2.84 -16.13 1.42
C GLY A 7 1.46 -15.71 0.94
N LYS A 8 0.50 -15.53 1.85
CA LYS A 8 -0.85 -15.02 1.51
C LYS A 8 -0.83 -13.62 0.88
N PHE A 9 -0.03 -12.71 1.43
CA PHE A 9 0.10 -11.36 0.88
C PHE A 9 0.70 -11.38 -0.53
N LEU A 10 1.77 -12.16 -0.72
CA LEU A 10 2.43 -12.29 -2.02
C LEU A 10 1.50 -12.94 -3.06
N ALA A 11 0.70 -13.94 -2.66
CA ALA A 11 -0.30 -14.54 -3.54
C ALA A 11 -1.39 -13.53 -3.95
N ALA A 12 -1.89 -12.70 -3.02
CA ALA A 12 -2.83 -11.64 -3.35
C ALA A 12 -2.22 -10.62 -4.33
N TRP A 13 -0.98 -10.19 -4.08
CA TRP A 13 -0.25 -9.27 -4.96
C TRP A 13 -0.08 -9.84 -6.37
N GLU A 14 0.35 -11.10 -6.50
CA GLU A 14 0.57 -11.76 -7.78
C GLU A 14 -0.73 -11.85 -8.61
N VAL A 15 -1.82 -12.29 -7.98
CA VAL A 15 -3.11 -12.41 -8.69
C VAL A 15 -3.64 -11.04 -9.07
N PHE A 16 -3.56 -10.06 -8.18
CA PHE A 16 -3.93 -8.68 -8.47
C PHE A 16 -3.13 -8.10 -9.64
N SER A 17 -1.80 -8.17 -9.59
CA SER A 17 -0.93 -7.52 -10.58
C SER A 17 -1.13 -8.13 -11.97
N ARG A 18 -1.27 -9.45 -12.07
CA ARG A 18 -1.51 -10.17 -13.32
C ARG A 18 -2.89 -9.87 -13.91
N THR A 19 -3.91 -9.81 -13.06
CA THR A 19 -5.31 -9.67 -13.50
C THR A 19 -5.66 -8.22 -13.81
N CYS A 20 -5.20 -7.29 -12.98
CA CYS A 20 -5.58 -5.88 -13.07
C CYS A 20 -4.55 -5.04 -13.84
N GLY A 21 -3.30 -5.48 -13.98
CA GLY A 21 -2.22 -4.71 -14.58
C GLY A 21 -2.42 -4.32 -16.04
N GLN A 22 -3.38 -4.91 -16.73
CA GLN A 22 -3.62 -4.63 -18.16
C GLN A 22 -4.54 -3.43 -18.39
N PHE A 23 -5.25 -3.00 -17.36
CA PHE A 23 -6.24 -1.94 -17.47
C PHE A 23 -5.61 -0.55 -17.35
N ILE A 24 -6.39 0.47 -17.69
CA ILE A 24 -6.09 1.87 -17.38
C ILE A 24 -7.27 2.38 -16.58
N ALA A 25 -7.03 2.72 -15.31
CA ALA A 25 -8.06 3.15 -14.38
C ALA A 25 -7.49 4.19 -13.41
N PRO A 26 -8.33 4.97 -12.72
CA PRO A 26 -7.91 5.81 -11.61
C PRO A 26 -7.25 5.00 -10.48
N GLU A 27 -6.29 5.58 -9.76
CA GLU A 27 -5.61 4.96 -8.61
C GLU A 27 -6.59 4.40 -7.55
N PRO A 28 -7.69 5.09 -7.18
CA PRO A 28 -8.65 4.53 -6.21
C PRO A 28 -9.30 3.21 -6.66
N THR A 29 -9.41 2.99 -7.97
CA THR A 29 -9.94 1.74 -8.54
C THR A 29 -8.96 0.59 -8.31
N TYR A 30 -7.67 0.84 -8.56
CA TYR A 30 -6.61 -0.13 -8.27
C TYR A 30 -6.50 -0.45 -6.79
N GLN A 31 -6.60 0.55 -5.92
CA GLN A 31 -6.62 0.34 -4.46
C GLN A 31 -7.84 -0.51 -4.03
N ALA A 32 -9.01 -0.30 -4.64
CA ALA A 32 -10.19 -1.11 -4.37
C ALA A 32 -10.03 -2.56 -4.83
N TRP A 33 -9.51 -2.78 -6.04
CA TRP A 33 -9.22 -4.12 -6.55
C TRP A 33 -8.17 -4.82 -5.72
N PHE A 34 -7.08 -4.15 -5.36
CA PHE A 34 -6.04 -4.74 -4.53
C PHE A 34 -6.59 -5.16 -3.17
N ALA A 35 -7.38 -4.30 -2.52
CA ALA A 35 -8.06 -4.66 -1.27
C ALA A 35 -8.99 -5.86 -1.43
N HIS A 36 -9.71 -6.00 -2.56
CA HIS A 36 -10.52 -7.19 -2.83
C HIS A 36 -9.68 -8.48 -2.83
N TYR A 37 -8.50 -8.48 -3.46
CA TYR A 37 -7.60 -9.65 -3.44
C TYR A 37 -6.99 -9.91 -2.05
N LEU A 38 -6.74 -8.86 -1.27
CA LEU A 38 -6.33 -9.04 0.13
C LEU A 38 -7.49 -9.65 0.96
N ILE A 39 -8.73 -9.18 0.77
CA ILE A 39 -9.92 -9.69 1.46
C ILE A 39 -10.13 -11.18 1.14
N SER A 40 -9.88 -11.63 -0.09
CA SER A 40 -10.04 -13.04 -0.45
C SER A 40 -9.03 -13.96 0.27
N GLN A 41 -7.85 -13.45 0.65
CA GLN A 41 -6.82 -14.21 1.38
C GLN A 41 -6.95 -14.13 2.91
N PHE A 42 -7.41 -12.98 3.42
CA PHE A 42 -7.37 -12.65 4.85
C PHE A 42 -8.75 -12.49 5.50
N GLY A 43 -9.83 -12.32 4.74
CA GLY A 43 -11.15 -12.01 5.25
C GLY A 43 -11.41 -10.50 5.37
N ILE A 44 -12.69 -10.10 5.22
CA ILE A 44 -13.12 -8.69 5.24
C ILE A 44 -12.89 -8.01 6.60
N ASP A 45 -12.89 -8.80 7.67
CA ASP A 45 -12.72 -8.35 9.05
C ASP A 45 -11.25 -8.11 9.44
N ARG A 46 -10.30 -8.46 8.57
CA ARG A 46 -8.86 -8.28 8.78
C ARG A 46 -8.22 -7.28 7.82
N VAL A 47 -8.89 -6.88 6.75
CA VAL A 47 -8.35 -5.93 5.77
C VAL A 47 -9.01 -4.58 5.96
N ALA A 48 -8.20 -3.54 6.12
CA ALA A 48 -8.68 -2.16 6.12
C ALA A 48 -7.88 -1.32 5.12
N ARG A 49 -8.55 -0.28 4.63
CA ARG A 49 -7.98 0.71 3.71
C ARG A 49 -7.92 2.07 4.38
N GLU A 50 -6.94 2.89 4.00
CA GLU A 50 -6.86 4.27 4.46
C GLU A 50 -6.85 4.48 5.99
N PRO A 51 -6.24 3.60 6.82
CA PRO A 51 -6.09 3.94 8.24
C PRO A 51 -5.19 5.16 8.38
N MET A 52 -5.56 6.06 9.29
CA MET A 52 -4.88 7.33 9.51
C MET A 52 -4.28 7.44 10.91
N VAL A 53 -3.04 7.91 10.97
CA VAL A 53 -2.36 8.28 12.22
C VAL A 53 -1.81 9.70 12.09
N LYS A 54 -1.91 10.50 13.15
CA LYS A 54 -1.34 11.86 13.12
C LYS A 54 0.17 11.79 13.09
N LYS A 55 0.81 12.49 12.15
CA LYS A 55 2.27 12.51 12.00
C LYS A 55 2.98 13.01 13.27
N GLN A 56 2.36 13.95 14.00
CA GLN A 56 2.90 14.49 15.26
C GLN A 56 3.02 13.44 16.38
N SER A 57 2.29 12.33 16.28
CA SER A 57 2.30 11.27 17.27
C SER A 57 3.54 10.39 17.20
N PHE A 58 4.25 10.38 16.06
CA PHE A 58 5.48 9.62 15.87
C PHE A 58 6.66 10.31 16.55
N ALA A 59 7.57 9.54 17.14
CA ALA A 59 8.85 10.08 17.56
C ALA A 59 9.69 10.53 16.36
N ASP A 60 10.68 11.37 16.59
CA ASP A 60 11.53 11.85 15.50
C ASP A 60 12.37 10.71 14.89
N SER A 61 12.58 10.80 13.59
CA SER A 61 13.35 9.85 12.79
C SER A 61 13.85 10.55 11.53
N ALA A 62 14.86 9.96 10.88
CA ALA A 62 15.39 10.48 9.61
C ALA A 62 14.32 10.59 8.51
N TRP A 63 13.26 9.78 8.59
CA TRP A 63 12.18 9.76 7.61
C TRP A 63 11.04 10.75 7.90
N LYS A 64 10.82 11.12 9.17
CA LYS A 64 9.66 11.93 9.56
C LYS A 64 9.62 13.29 8.84
N SER A 65 10.74 13.96 8.63
CA SER A 65 10.80 15.21 7.87
C SER A 65 10.48 15.03 6.37
N LEU A 66 10.69 13.84 5.82
CA LEU A 66 10.51 13.51 4.40
C LEU A 66 9.07 13.08 4.06
N VAL A 67 8.28 12.67 5.07
CA VAL A 67 6.87 12.32 4.88
C VAL A 67 6.03 13.60 4.74
N ALA A 68 5.25 13.70 3.67
CA ALA A 68 4.39 14.87 3.42
C ALA A 68 3.14 14.88 4.32
N GLY A 69 2.58 16.09 4.53
CA GLY A 69 1.31 16.29 5.24
C GLY A 69 1.36 16.06 6.76
N ASN A 70 0.20 16.19 7.39
CA ASN A 70 0.01 16.09 8.86
C ASN A 70 -0.48 14.71 9.32
N HIS A 71 -0.87 13.85 8.37
CA HIS A 71 -1.39 12.51 8.63
C HIS A 71 -0.64 11.49 7.80
N VAL A 72 -0.34 10.37 8.41
CA VAL A 72 0.13 9.16 7.75
C VAL A 72 -1.11 8.35 7.40
N ARG A 73 -1.38 8.21 6.09
CA ARG A 73 -2.45 7.37 5.56
C ARG A 73 -1.83 6.22 4.79
N LEU A 74 -2.24 5.00 5.13
CA LEU A 74 -1.82 3.78 4.43
C LEU A 74 -2.84 3.37 3.39
N ASP A 75 -2.43 2.84 2.25
CA ASP A 75 -3.38 2.36 1.25
C ASP A 75 -4.12 1.10 1.73
N ALA A 76 -3.38 0.15 2.30
CA ALA A 76 -3.93 -1.09 2.84
C ALA A 76 -3.17 -1.58 4.07
N VAL A 77 -3.91 -2.14 5.02
CA VAL A 77 -3.36 -2.85 6.18
C VAL A 77 -4.08 -4.17 6.41
N ILE A 78 -3.35 -5.14 6.95
CA ILE A 78 -3.89 -6.43 7.38
C ILE A 78 -3.69 -6.56 8.87
N MET A 79 -4.73 -6.95 9.59
CA MET A 79 -4.72 -7.14 11.03
C MET A 79 -4.34 -8.57 11.40
N LYS A 80 -3.65 -8.73 12.53
CA LYS A 80 -3.26 -10.04 13.07
C LYS A 80 -4.47 -10.90 13.44
N ARG A 81 -5.55 -10.25 13.86
CA ARG A 81 -6.80 -10.86 14.30
C ARG A 81 -7.98 -10.03 13.78
N PRO A 82 -9.13 -10.66 13.55
CA PRO A 82 -10.34 -9.93 13.19
C PRO A 82 -10.83 -9.03 14.32
N GLY A 83 -11.68 -8.05 13.98
CA GLY A 83 -12.36 -7.20 14.97
C GLY A 83 -11.52 -6.05 15.54
N ILE A 84 -10.34 -5.77 14.98
CA ILE A 84 -9.56 -4.59 15.35
C ILE A 84 -10.15 -3.36 14.64
N HIS A 85 -10.74 -2.45 15.41
CA HIS A 85 -11.33 -1.23 14.87
C HIS A 85 -10.24 -0.26 14.37
N LEU A 86 -10.32 0.11 13.10
CA LEU A 86 -9.48 1.14 12.49
C LEU A 86 -10.36 2.31 12.04
N PRO A 87 -9.98 3.56 12.33
CA PRO A 87 -10.76 4.71 11.92
C PRO A 87 -10.70 4.83 10.39
N HIS A 88 -11.86 4.71 9.74
CA HIS A 88 -12.07 5.11 8.35
C HIS A 88 -12.59 6.56 8.29
N TYR A 89 -12.46 7.22 7.12
CA TYR A 89 -12.94 8.58 6.85
C TYR A 89 -14.41 8.83 7.27
N ALA A 90 -15.23 7.76 7.32
CA ALA A 90 -16.65 7.80 7.69
C ALA A 90 -16.93 7.72 9.20
N SER A 91 -15.95 7.32 10.01
CA SER A 91 -16.12 7.13 11.45
C SER A 91 -15.45 8.28 12.21
N ARG A 92 -16.28 9.16 12.80
CA ARG A 92 -15.86 10.22 13.72
C ARG A 92 -14.82 9.66 14.70
N ILE A 93 -13.59 10.20 14.57
CA ILE A 93 -12.41 10.07 15.42
C ILE A 93 -12.70 9.33 16.73
N ASP A 94 -12.69 8.01 16.66
CA ASP A 94 -12.61 7.19 17.84
C ASP A 94 -11.19 7.39 18.38
N ARG A 95 -11.07 8.15 19.48
CA ARG A 95 -9.78 8.49 20.07
C ARG A 95 -9.18 7.19 20.57
N SER A 96 -8.02 6.83 20.02
CA SER A 96 -7.22 5.74 20.59
C SER A 96 -7.05 5.99 22.10
N PRO A 97 -7.08 4.97 22.98
CA PRO A 97 -6.99 5.15 24.43
C PRO A 97 -5.76 5.96 24.87
N ASP A 98 -4.68 5.88 24.09
CA ASP A 98 -3.43 6.63 24.27
C ASP A 98 -3.44 8.04 23.65
N GLY A 99 -4.50 8.43 22.94
CA GLY A 99 -4.62 9.70 22.21
C GLY A 99 -3.75 9.82 20.95
N THR A 100 -2.90 8.84 20.65
CA THR A 100 -1.90 8.92 19.57
C THR A 100 -2.31 8.16 18.30
N GLY A 101 -3.11 7.10 18.47
CA GLY A 101 -3.44 6.17 17.36
C GLY A 101 -2.33 5.16 17.06
N LEU A 102 -1.15 5.28 17.69
CA LEU A 102 -0.02 4.36 17.49
C LEU A 102 -0.31 2.97 18.06
N GLN A 103 -1.08 2.87 19.15
CA GLN A 103 -1.46 1.57 19.71
C GLN A 103 -2.13 0.65 18.67
N ARG A 104 -2.85 1.23 17.70
CA ARG A 104 -3.52 0.48 16.63
C ARG A 104 -2.54 -0.17 15.65
N LEU A 105 -1.33 0.38 15.51
CA LEU A 105 -0.27 -0.21 14.69
C LEU A 105 0.21 -1.55 15.24
N HIS A 106 0.11 -1.78 16.56
CA HIS A 106 0.48 -3.06 17.19
C HIS A 106 -0.44 -4.22 16.74
N GLY A 107 -1.64 -3.91 16.25
CA GLY A 107 -2.58 -4.90 15.73
C GLY A 107 -2.26 -5.37 14.30
N MET A 108 -1.32 -4.72 13.62
CA MET A 108 -1.07 -4.95 12.20
C MET A 108 -0.13 -6.14 11.97
N ALA A 109 -0.50 -7.00 11.04
CA ALA A 109 0.32 -8.06 10.49
C ALA A 109 1.07 -7.57 9.23
N VAL A 110 0.41 -6.72 8.42
CA VAL A 110 0.99 -6.13 7.21
C VAL A 110 0.57 -4.66 7.09
N ILE A 111 1.50 -3.82 6.66
CA ILE A 111 1.26 -2.46 6.16
C ILE A 111 1.70 -2.38 4.69
N SER A 112 0.90 -1.74 3.84
CA SER A 112 1.18 -1.70 2.41
C SER A 112 0.79 -0.39 1.75
N GLU A 113 1.58 -0.04 0.75
CA GLU A 113 1.33 1.04 -0.22
C GLU A 113 1.22 0.45 -1.63
N LEU A 114 0.39 1.05 -2.48
CA LEU A 114 0.23 0.66 -3.87
C LEU A 114 0.53 1.86 -4.78
N LYS A 115 1.38 1.64 -5.77
CA LYS A 115 1.68 2.61 -6.82
C LYS A 115 1.48 2.00 -8.19
N VAL A 116 0.87 2.77 -9.09
CA VAL A 116 0.49 2.30 -10.42
C VAL A 116 0.99 3.31 -11.44
N THR A 117 1.79 2.86 -12.41
CA THR A 117 2.59 3.76 -13.25
C THR A 117 1.81 4.45 -14.37
N ALA A 118 0.78 3.79 -14.89
CA ALA A 118 -0.17 4.36 -15.84
C ALA A 118 -1.57 4.38 -15.22
N THR A 119 -1.85 5.47 -14.51
CA THR A 119 -3.21 5.86 -14.14
C THR A 119 -3.74 6.85 -15.18
N GLN A 120 -5.03 7.21 -15.11
CA GLN A 120 -5.58 8.31 -15.92
C GLN A 120 -4.91 9.67 -15.66
N GLY A 121 -4.11 9.80 -14.60
CA GLY A 121 -3.45 11.04 -14.15
C GLY A 121 -2.03 11.29 -14.68
N ASP A 122 -1.56 10.49 -15.65
CA ASP A 122 -0.28 10.67 -16.36
C ASP A 122 0.99 10.32 -15.52
N GLY A 123 1.45 9.07 -15.62
CA GLY A 123 2.73 8.62 -15.05
C GLY A 123 2.77 8.48 -13.52
N GLN A 124 3.88 7.97 -12.99
CA GLN A 124 4.16 7.93 -11.54
C GLN A 124 5.49 8.63 -11.24
N ASP A 125 5.46 9.62 -10.35
CA ASP A 125 6.64 10.33 -9.87
C ASP A 125 7.44 9.49 -8.87
N HIS A 126 8.74 9.27 -9.14
CA HIS A 126 9.68 8.61 -8.24
C HIS A 126 9.74 9.25 -6.85
N THR A 127 9.53 10.56 -6.76
CA THR A 127 9.48 11.31 -5.49
C THR A 127 8.31 10.86 -4.62
N GLU A 128 7.14 10.62 -5.22
CA GLU A 128 5.97 10.13 -4.49
C GLU A 128 6.18 8.69 -4.00
N VAL A 129 6.73 7.84 -4.85
CA VAL A 129 7.07 6.45 -4.48
C VAL A 129 8.10 6.43 -3.33
N ALA A 130 9.12 7.29 -3.39
CA ALA A 130 10.10 7.42 -2.31
C ALA A 130 9.48 7.93 -1.00
N ARG A 131 8.54 8.89 -1.07
CA ARG A 131 7.80 9.37 0.12
C ARG A 131 7.01 8.25 0.79
N ASP A 132 6.41 7.36 0.01
CA ASP A 132 5.70 6.22 0.56
C ASP A 132 6.62 5.15 1.15
N ALA A 133 7.82 4.97 0.58
CA ALA A 133 8.87 4.18 1.22
C ALA A 133 9.28 4.78 2.57
N TYR A 134 9.47 6.11 2.67
CA TYR A 134 9.78 6.80 3.92
C TYR A 134 8.65 6.73 4.94
N LYS A 135 7.41 6.80 4.48
CA LYS A 135 6.21 6.63 5.30
C LYS A 135 6.20 5.25 5.97
N LEU A 136 6.37 4.19 5.19
CA LEU A 136 6.47 2.82 5.73
C LEU A 136 7.70 2.64 6.63
N SER A 137 8.82 3.25 6.28
CA SER A 137 10.06 3.21 7.07
C SER A 137 9.89 3.83 8.45
N MET A 138 9.25 5.01 8.51
CA MET A 138 8.91 5.69 9.76
C MET A 138 7.99 4.84 10.65
N LEU A 139 7.00 4.17 10.06
CA LEU A 139 6.09 3.27 10.79
C LEU A 139 6.82 2.06 11.36
N LEU A 140 7.73 1.45 10.59
CA LEU A 140 8.54 0.32 11.05
C LEU A 140 9.47 0.71 12.19
N ASP A 141 10.13 1.86 12.08
CA ASP A 141 11.06 2.38 13.09
C ASP A 141 10.33 2.70 14.40
N GLU A 142 9.17 3.34 14.33
CA GLU A 142 8.33 3.64 15.50
C GLU A 142 7.94 2.36 16.25
N LEU A 143 7.58 1.30 15.52
CA LEU A 143 7.21 0.02 16.12
C LEU A 143 8.42 -0.77 16.65
N ALA A 144 9.57 -0.65 15.99
CA ALA A 144 10.79 -1.33 16.43
C ALA A 144 11.30 -0.80 17.79
N ARG A 145 10.95 0.44 18.15
CA ARG A 145 11.30 1.06 19.45
C ARG A 145 10.47 0.54 20.63
N LYS A 146 9.39 -0.19 20.37
CA LYS A 146 8.46 -0.68 21.40
C LYS A 146 8.70 -2.18 21.65
N PRO A 147 9.28 -2.57 22.81
CA PRO A 147 9.69 -3.95 23.07
C PRO A 147 8.57 -4.99 22.94
N GLU A 148 7.36 -4.62 23.33
CA GLU A 148 6.16 -5.46 23.28
C GLU A 148 5.45 -5.46 21.91
N ALA A 149 5.91 -4.64 20.95
CA ALA A 149 5.31 -4.55 19.62
C ALA A 149 5.94 -5.57 18.68
N SER A 150 5.12 -6.46 18.10
CA SER A 150 5.60 -7.16 16.90
C SER A 150 5.51 -6.22 15.71
N VAL A 151 6.65 -6.01 15.05
CA VAL A 151 6.75 -5.18 13.85
C VAL A 151 6.08 -5.91 12.67
N PRO A 152 5.15 -5.27 11.93
CA PRO A 152 4.46 -5.86 10.80
C PRO A 152 5.41 -6.10 9.63
N LEU A 153 4.96 -6.90 8.66
CA LEU A 153 5.55 -6.90 7.33
C LEU A 153 5.19 -5.58 6.62
N ALA A 154 6.10 -5.06 5.80
CA ALA A 154 5.88 -3.82 5.07
C ALA A 154 6.20 -4.01 3.60
N TYR A 155 5.24 -3.62 2.74
CA TYR A 155 5.36 -3.77 1.30
C TYR A 155 5.02 -2.47 0.58
N LEU A 156 5.91 -2.04 -0.31
CA LEU A 156 5.61 -1.01 -1.30
C LEU A 156 5.45 -1.71 -2.64
N CYS A 157 4.21 -1.80 -3.12
CA CYS A 157 3.86 -2.52 -4.33
C CYS A 157 3.79 -1.55 -5.51
N ILE A 158 4.64 -1.74 -6.52
CA ILE A 158 4.69 -0.93 -7.73
C ILE A 158 4.19 -1.79 -8.89
N LEU A 159 3.05 -1.41 -9.45
CA LEU A 159 2.47 -2.01 -10.65
C LEU A 159 2.86 -1.17 -11.86
N ASP A 160 3.82 -1.67 -12.65
CA ASP A 160 4.23 -1.01 -13.89
C ASP A 160 3.36 -1.46 -15.07
N ASN A 161 2.22 -0.79 -15.24
CA ASN A 161 1.26 -1.03 -16.32
C ASN A 161 1.41 -0.06 -17.50
N HIS A 162 2.44 0.79 -17.52
CA HIS A 162 2.59 1.76 -18.59
C HIS A 162 2.99 1.07 -19.90
N PRO A 163 2.26 1.31 -21.02
CA PRO A 163 2.47 0.55 -22.25
C PRO A 163 3.82 0.81 -22.93
N THR A 164 4.34 2.04 -22.81
CA THR A 164 5.56 2.46 -23.53
C THR A 164 6.69 2.98 -22.64
N LYS A 165 6.41 3.55 -21.47
CA LYS A 165 7.40 4.12 -20.55
C LYS A 165 7.52 3.23 -19.31
N LYS A 166 8.48 2.31 -19.32
CA LYS A 166 8.76 1.44 -18.18
C LYS A 166 9.26 2.22 -16.96
N TYR A 167 8.85 1.77 -15.78
CA TYR A 167 9.29 2.31 -14.51
C TYR A 167 10.75 1.95 -14.25
N ARG A 168 11.55 2.95 -13.93
CA ARG A 168 13.00 2.79 -13.71
C ARG A 168 13.28 2.69 -12.22
N ILE A 169 13.57 1.47 -11.74
CA ILE A 169 13.87 1.23 -10.33
C ILE A 169 15.18 1.91 -9.91
N GLU A 170 16.14 2.05 -10.82
CA GLU A 170 17.42 2.73 -10.57
C GLU A 170 17.19 4.22 -10.27
N SER A 171 16.23 4.85 -10.94
CA SER A 171 15.83 6.22 -10.62
C SER A 171 15.19 6.33 -9.24
N LEU A 172 14.39 5.34 -8.83
CA LEU A 172 13.86 5.29 -7.47
C LEU A 172 14.99 5.18 -6.45
N ASN A 173 15.95 4.28 -6.69
CA ASN A 173 17.05 4.00 -5.77
C ASN A 173 17.89 5.25 -5.45
N ARG A 174 18.09 6.15 -6.42
CA ARG A 174 18.79 7.42 -6.21
C ARG A 174 18.16 8.30 -5.13
N HIS A 175 16.84 8.19 -4.90
CA HIS A 175 16.21 8.92 -3.81
C HIS A 175 16.67 8.42 -2.43
N PHE A 176 17.06 7.15 -2.34
CA PHE A 176 17.46 6.49 -1.09
C PHE A 176 18.95 6.62 -0.76
N ASP A 177 19.76 7.24 -1.63
CA ASP A 177 21.21 7.39 -1.43
C ASP A 177 21.55 8.19 -0.17
N HIS A 178 20.76 9.22 0.15
CA HIS A 178 20.99 10.09 1.30
C HIS A 178 20.27 9.64 2.56
N VAL A 179 19.05 9.11 2.41
CA VAL A 179 18.26 8.56 3.51
C VAL A 179 17.74 7.20 3.05
N PRO A 180 18.43 6.11 3.41
CA PRO A 180 17.98 4.77 3.06
C PRO A 180 16.60 4.49 3.63
N HIS A 181 15.77 3.74 2.93
CA HIS A 181 14.55 3.21 3.52
C HIS A 181 14.88 2.14 4.57
N HIS A 182 13.93 1.85 5.44
CA HIS A 182 14.09 0.85 6.49
C HIS A 182 14.39 -0.54 5.87
N PRO A 183 15.34 -1.34 6.41
CA PRO A 183 15.78 -2.61 5.81
C PRO A 183 14.70 -3.70 5.76
N ARG A 184 13.66 -3.58 6.62
CA ARG A 184 12.50 -4.49 6.61
C ARG A 184 11.42 -4.13 5.60
N LEU A 185 11.53 -2.99 4.92
CA LEU A 185 10.62 -2.64 3.83
C LEU A 185 10.97 -3.46 2.60
N LYS A 186 9.96 -4.13 2.02
CA LYS A 186 10.09 -4.83 0.74
C LYS A 186 9.45 -3.99 -0.36
N ILE A 187 10.25 -3.52 -1.30
CA ILE A 187 9.76 -2.85 -2.51
C ILE A 187 9.59 -3.93 -3.59
N MET A 188 8.37 -4.07 -4.10
CA MET A 188 8.02 -5.07 -5.11
C MET A 188 7.61 -4.37 -6.40
N LEU A 189 8.24 -4.73 -7.51
CA LEU A 189 7.89 -4.23 -8.84
C LEU A 189 7.28 -5.38 -9.65
N HIS A 190 6.12 -5.15 -10.24
CA HIS A 190 5.55 -6.03 -11.25
C HIS A 190 5.51 -5.29 -12.60
N ASP A 191 6.30 -5.76 -13.55
CA ASP A 191 6.29 -5.27 -14.92
C ASP A 191 5.22 -6.00 -15.75
N VAL A 192 4.18 -5.26 -16.16
CA VAL A 192 3.12 -5.81 -17.00
C VAL A 192 3.66 -5.95 -18.42
N GLN A 193 3.78 -7.19 -18.87
CA GLN A 193 4.13 -7.49 -20.26
C GLN A 193 2.99 -7.00 -21.18
N PRO A 194 3.29 -6.29 -22.28
CA PRO A 194 2.26 -5.88 -23.22
C PRO A 194 1.59 -7.12 -23.81
N MET A 195 0.28 -7.29 -23.62
CA MET A 195 -0.48 -8.27 -24.39
C MET A 195 -0.57 -7.82 -25.85
N GLU A 196 -0.30 -8.73 -26.79
CA GLU A 196 -0.33 -8.48 -28.24
C GLU A 196 -1.68 -7.94 -28.75
N ARG A 197 -2.77 -8.06 -27.97
CA ARG A 197 -4.05 -7.37 -28.21
C ARG A 197 -4.72 -7.02 -26.89
N ARG A 198 -5.07 -5.74 -26.71
CA ARG A 198 -5.98 -5.31 -25.63
C ARG A 198 -7.38 -5.84 -25.94
N PRO A 199 -8.05 -6.57 -25.02
CA PRO A 199 -9.47 -6.78 -25.13
C PRO A 199 -10.14 -5.41 -25.01
N THR A 200 -10.75 -4.94 -26.09
CA THR A 200 -11.71 -3.84 -26.03
C THR A 200 -12.90 -4.31 -25.20
N LEU A 201 -13.32 -3.51 -24.23
CA LEU A 201 -14.62 -3.72 -23.58
C LEU A 201 -15.69 -3.83 -24.68
N PRO A 202 -16.62 -4.79 -24.61
CA PRO A 202 -17.71 -4.86 -25.56
C PRO A 202 -18.43 -3.50 -25.54
N GLN A 203 -18.49 -2.86 -26.70
CA GLN A 203 -19.33 -1.69 -26.90
C GLN A 203 -20.75 -2.10 -26.51
N PRO A 204 -21.51 -1.27 -25.77
CA PRO A 204 -22.92 -1.52 -25.55
C PRO A 204 -23.54 -1.72 -26.93
N THR A 205 -23.98 -2.94 -27.21
CA THR A 205 -24.70 -3.26 -28.43
C THR A 205 -25.90 -2.33 -28.47
N ASP A 206 -25.98 -1.52 -29.53
CA ASP A 206 -27.16 -0.74 -29.82
C ASP A 206 -28.38 -1.64 -29.66
N THR A 207 -29.23 -1.23 -28.74
CA THR A 207 -30.49 -1.90 -28.41
C THR A 207 -31.25 -2.15 -29.71
N ILE A 208 -31.65 -3.40 -29.86
CA ILE A 208 -32.46 -3.90 -30.97
C ILE A 208 -33.79 -3.13 -31.01
N SER A 209 -34.07 -2.56 -32.19
CA SER A 209 -35.35 -2.19 -32.82
C SER A 209 -36.27 -1.19 -32.11
#